data_AF-A0A0A9GK40-F1
#
_entry.id   AF-A0A0A9GK40-F1
#
_cell.length_a   1.000
_cell.length_b   1.000
_cell.length_c   1.000
_cell.angle_alpha   90.00
_cell.angle_beta   90.00
_cell.angle_gamma   90.00
#
_symmetry.space_group_name_H-M   'P 1'
#
loop_
_entity.id
_entity.type
_entity.pdbx_description
1 polymer ?
#
loop_
_entity_poly.entity_id
_entity_poly.type
_entity_poly.pdbx_seq_one_letter_code
_entity_poly.pdbx_strand_id
1 'polypeptide(L)'
;MVVLVKNPNNAYHMYCGIVQRVTDGKVGVLFEGGNWDRLITFNLDELEGREKGPPMVNPKSVVLEALVADLEDDEEKEAKEEKKEEGTAAAA
;
A
#
# COMPACT_ATOMS: atom_id res chain seq x y z
N MET A 1 -12.04 -2.58 -9.18
CA MET A 1 -11.20 -1.37 -9.02
C MET A 1 -10.93 -1.19 -7.55
N VAL A 2 -9.67 -1.02 -7.14
CA VAL A 2 -9.28 -0.81 -5.74
C VAL A 2 -9.01 0.67 -5.53
N VAL A 3 -9.43 1.17 -4.38
CA VAL A 3 -9.22 2.57 -4.00
C VAL A 3 -8.61 2.66 -2.61
N LEU A 4 -7.78 3.68 -2.41
CA LEU A 4 -7.24 4.12 -1.13
C LEU A 4 -8.04 5.34 -0.67
N VAL A 5 -8.36 5.40 0.62
CA VAL A 5 -8.90 6.62 1.24
C VAL A 5 -7.75 7.52 1.67
N LYS A 6 -7.63 8.70 1.06
CA LYS A 6 -6.54 9.67 1.35
C LYS A 6 -6.93 10.80 2.28
N ASN A 7 -8.21 10.93 2.66
CA ASN A 7 -8.66 11.98 3.58
C ASN A 7 -8.20 11.68 5.02
N PRO A 8 -7.30 12.49 5.63
CA PRO A 8 -6.78 12.25 6.98
C PRO A 8 -7.80 12.47 8.09
N ASN A 9 -8.89 13.20 7.83
CA ASN A 9 -9.97 13.41 8.79
C ASN A 9 -10.99 12.27 8.80
N ASN A 10 -10.81 11.26 7.95
CA ASN A 10 -11.70 10.12 7.86
C ASN A 10 -11.16 8.93 8.67
N ALA A 11 -12.03 8.21 9.36
CA ALA A 11 -11.65 7.02 10.13
C ALA A 11 -11.04 5.90 9.27
N TYR A 12 -11.31 5.90 7.96
CA TYR A 12 -10.78 4.94 7.01
C TYR A 12 -9.50 5.43 6.30
N HIS A 13 -8.85 6.49 6.78
CA HIS A 13 -7.60 6.98 6.19
C HIS A 13 -6.55 5.87 6.02
N MET A 14 -5.95 5.78 4.84
CA MET A 14 -5.00 4.74 4.41
C MET A 14 -5.56 3.31 4.30
N TYR A 15 -6.88 3.12 4.45
CA TYR A 15 -7.51 1.84 4.13
C TYR A 15 -7.71 1.69 2.62
N CYS A 16 -7.57 0.45 2.15
CA CYS A 16 -7.94 0.07 0.80
C CYS A 16 -9.27 -0.69 0.79
N GLY A 17 -10.11 -0.40 -0.20
CA GLY A 17 -11.35 -1.09 -0.42
C GLY A 17 -11.67 -1.29 -1.89
N ILE A 18 -12.73 -2.05 -2.16
CA ILE A 18 -13.18 -2.37 -3.52
C ILE A 18 -14.36 -1.46 -3.86
N VAL A 19 -14.28 -0.78 -5.00
CA VAL A 19 -15.41 0.01 -5.50
C VAL A 19 -16.53 -0.94 -5.92
N GLN A 20 -17.71 -0.78 -5.32
CA GLN A 20 -18.92 -1.53 -5.64
C GLN A 20 -19.88 -0.75 -6.53
N ARG A 21 -19.99 0.58 -6.31
CA ARG A 21 -20.90 1.43 -7.08
C ARG A 21 -20.39 2.87 -7.20
N VAL A 22 -20.79 3.55 -8.26
CA VAL A 22 -20.53 4.97 -8.48
C VAL A 22 -21.84 5.64 -8.88
N THR A 23 -22.24 6.69 -8.15
CA THR A 23 -23.51 7.41 -8.38
C THR A 23 -23.37 8.84 -7.86
N ASP A 24 -23.86 9.83 -8.61
CA ASP A 24 -23.88 11.26 -8.22
C ASP A 24 -22.52 11.80 -7.72
N GLY A 25 -21.42 11.42 -8.37
CA GLY A 25 -20.06 11.83 -7.97
C GLY A 25 -19.56 11.20 -6.67
N LYS A 26 -20.30 10.23 -6.12
CA LYS A 26 -19.95 9.46 -4.94
C LYS A 26 -19.63 8.02 -5.29
N VAL A 27 -18.78 7.42 -4.48
CA VAL A 27 -18.26 6.07 -4.70
C VAL A 27 -18.55 5.23 -3.46
N GLY A 28 -19.29 4.13 -3.64
CA GLY A 28 -19.48 3.12 -2.62
C GLY A 28 -18.30 2.17 -2.60
N VAL A 29 -17.55 2.18 -1.49
CA VAL A 29 -16.36 1.38 -1.27
C VAL A 29 -16.66 0.33 -0.20
N LEU A 30 -16.49 -0.94 -0.57
CA LEU A 30 -16.59 -2.06 0.35
C LEU A 30 -15.23 -2.34 0.97
N PHE A 31 -15.21 -2.34 2.30
CA PHE A 31 -14.10 -2.81 3.11
C PHE A 31 -14.45 -4.18 3.66
N GLU A 32 -13.54 -5.13 3.52
CA GLU A 32 -13.68 -6.49 4.02
C GLU A 32 -12.46 -6.85 4.86
N GLY A 33 -12.68 -7.63 5.92
CA GLY A 33 -11.63 -8.14 6.79
C GLY A 33 -12.15 -9.26 7.69
N GLY A 34 -11.86 -10.51 7.35
CA GLY A 34 -12.38 -11.67 8.08
C GLY A 34 -13.91 -11.78 7.95
N ASN A 35 -14.63 -11.80 9.07
CA ASN A 35 -16.10 -11.82 9.10
C ASN A 35 -16.73 -10.42 9.20
N TRP A 36 -15.94 -9.37 8.95
CA TRP A 36 -16.41 -7.99 8.97
C TRP A 36 -16.42 -7.43 7.55
N ASP A 37 -17.57 -6.87 7.16
CA ASP A 37 -17.78 -6.14 5.93
C ASP A 37 -18.46 -4.79 6.23
N ARG A 38 -18.00 -3.73 5.57
CA ARG A 38 -18.65 -2.41 5.60
C ARG A 38 -18.61 -1.74 4.25
N LEU A 39 -19.78 -1.39 3.74
CA LEU A 39 -19.94 -0.57 2.55
C LEU A 39 -20.12 0.90 2.96
N ILE A 40 -19.10 1.72 2.69
CA ILE A 40 -19.10 3.16 3.03
C ILE A 40 -19.06 3.96 1.73
N THR A 41 -19.75 5.10 1.71
CA THR A 41 -19.80 5.97 0.54
C THR A 41 -18.90 7.18 0.77
N PHE A 42 -18.00 7.44 -0.18
CA PHE A 42 -17.06 8.56 -0.16
C PHE A 42 -17.33 9.49 -1.34
N ASN A 43 -16.83 10.71 -1.25
CA ASN A 43 -16.72 11.56 -2.43
C ASN A 43 -15.50 11.15 -3.27
N LEU A 44 -15.56 11.40 -4.57
CA LEU A 44 -14.52 10.98 -5.52
C LEU A 44 -13.15 11.61 -5.23
N ASP A 45 -13.15 12.82 -4.67
CA ASP A 45 -11.96 13.59 -4.28
C ASP A 45 -11.25 13.04 -3.04
N GLU A 46 -11.92 12.23 -2.22
CA GLU A 46 -11.34 11.59 -1.03
C GLU A 46 -10.64 10.26 -1.34
N LEU A 47 -10.77 9.78 -2.58
CA LEU A 47 -10.28 8.50 -3.02
C LEU A 47 -9.11 8.63 -4.00
N GLU A 48 -8.24 7.63 -3.98
CA GLU A 48 -7.15 7.48 -4.93
C GLU A 48 -7.21 6.07 -5.54
N GLY A 49 -7.18 6.00 -6.87
CA GLY A 49 -7.22 4.72 -7.59
C GLY A 49 -5.91 3.98 -7.47
N ARG A 50 -5.98 2.65 -7.24
CA ARG A 50 -4.79 1.81 -7.07
C ARG A 50 -4.86 0.57 -7.95
N GLU A 51 -3.73 0.23 -8.56
CA GLU A 51 -3.55 -1.02 -9.34
C GLU A 51 -3.20 -2.21 -8.45
N LYS A 52 -2.45 -1.98 -7.37
CA LYS A 52 -2.17 -2.99 -6.35
C LYS A 52 -3.46 -3.31 -5.58
N GLY A 53 -3.74 -4.61 -5.50
CA GLY A 53 -4.93 -5.17 -4.85
C GLY A 53 -5.09 -4.76 -3.38
N PRO A 54 -6.24 -5.08 -2.75
CA PRO A 54 -6.38 -4.89 -1.32
C PRO A 54 -5.27 -5.67 -0.59
N PRO A 55 -4.71 -5.14 0.50
CA PRO A 55 -3.65 -5.82 1.27
C PRO A 55 -4.08 -7.20 1.83
N MET A 56 -5.34 -7.59 1.64
CA MET A 56 -5.87 -8.92 1.96
C MET A 56 -5.12 -10.07 1.26
N VAL A 57 -4.58 -9.86 0.05
CA VAL A 57 -3.80 -10.87 -0.69
C VAL A 57 -2.29 -10.63 -0.65
N ASN A 58 -1.85 -9.45 -0.19
CA ASN A 58 -0.45 -9.07 -0.05
C ASN A 58 -0.24 -8.44 1.34
N PRO A 59 0.43 -9.13 2.29
CA PRO A 59 0.44 -8.78 3.71
C PRO A 59 1.11 -7.43 4.04
N LYS A 60 1.69 -6.76 3.05
CA LYS A 60 2.27 -5.42 3.20
C LYS A 60 1.12 -4.40 3.23
N SER A 61 0.76 -3.95 4.43
CA SER A 61 -0.11 -2.78 4.63
C SER A 61 0.41 -1.61 3.79
N VAL A 62 -0.48 -0.80 3.19
CA VAL A 62 -0.07 0.39 2.43
C VAL A 62 0.83 1.31 3.25
N VAL A 63 0.57 1.40 4.56
CA VAL A 63 1.39 2.15 5.52
C VAL A 63 2.83 1.63 5.59
N LEU A 64 3.00 0.31 5.44
CA LEU A 64 4.28 -0.36 5.55
C LEU A 64 5.02 -0.44 4.20
N GLU A 65 4.38 -0.14 3.07
CA GLU A 65 5.04 -0.24 1.76
C GLU A 65 6.23 0.71 1.62
N ALA A 66 6.13 1.94 2.17
CA ALA A 66 7.24 2.88 2.18
C ALA A 66 8.40 2.38 3.07
N LEU A 67 8.09 1.94 4.29
CA LEU A 67 9.09 1.40 5.21
C LEU A 67 9.77 0.14 4.64
N VAL A 68 9.01 -0.71 3.96
CA VAL A 68 9.56 -1.92 3.34
C VAL A 68 10.44 -1.58 2.15
N ALA A 69 10.07 -0.58 1.33
CA ALA A 69 10.93 -0.12 0.25
C ALA A 69 12.26 0.43 0.79
N ASP A 70 12.20 1.24 1.86
CA ASP A 70 13.41 1.77 2.50
C ASP A 70 14.31 0.64 3.04
N LEU A 71 13.72 -0.40 3.66
CA LEU A 71 14.46 -1.57 4.15
C LEU A 71 15.07 -2.42 3.02
N GLU A 72 14.33 -2.64 1.94
CA GLU A 72 14.82 -3.39 0.77
C GLU A 72 15.97 -2.64 0.07
N ASP A 73 15.91 -1.30 0.02
CA ASP A 73 16.98 -0.45 -0.52
C ASP A 73 18.24 -0.46 0.36
N ASP A 74 18.10 -0.54 1.69
CA ASP A 74 19.22 -0.63 2.61
C ASP A 74 19.88 -2.01 2.59
N GLU A 75 19.12 -3.11 2.51
CA GLU A 75 19.67 -4.47 2.27
C GLU A 75 20.47 -4.54 0.95
N GLU A 76 19.97 -3.91 -0.13
CA GLU A 76 20.70 -3.86 -1.40
C GLU A 76 22.01 -3.05 -1.32
N LYS A 77 22.07 -2.00 -0.50
CA LYS A 77 23.28 -1.21 -0.30
C LYS A 77 24.33 -1.98 0.49
N GLU A 78 23.94 -2.60 1.60
CA GLU A 78 24.84 -3.42 2.42
C GLU A 78 25.42 -4.59 1.60
N ALA A 79 24.60 -5.29 0.82
CA ALA A 79 25.06 -6.38 -0.05
C ALA A 79 26.01 -5.92 -1.18
N LYS A 80 25.89 -4.67 -1.65
CA LYS A 80 26.82 -4.09 -2.63
C LYS A 80 28.12 -3.64 -1.98
N GLU A 81 28.11 -3.24 -0.72
CA GLU A 81 29.28 -2.82 0.05
C GLU A 81 30.14 -4.03 0.47
N GLU A 82 29.53 -5.12 0.96
CA GLU A 82 30.23 -6.38 1.28
C GLU A 82 30.93 -6.97 0.04
N LYS A 83 30.26 -6.99 -1.11
CA LYS A 83 30.87 -7.48 -2.37
C LYS A 83 32.05 -6.60 -2.84
N LYS A 84 32.07 -5.33 -2.46
CA LYS A 84 33.14 -4.40 -2.81
C LYS A 84 34.37 -4.61 -1.92
N GLU A 85 34.16 -4.94 -0.64
CA GLU A 85 35.24 -5.33 0.29
C GLU A 85 35.84 -6.70 -0.05
N GLU A 86 35.03 -7.72 -0.36
CA GLU A 86 35.55 -9.03 -0.80
C GLU A 86 36.31 -8.92 -2.13
N GLY A 87 35.80 -8.12 -3.08
CA GLY A 87 36.46 -7.88 -4.37
C GLY A 87 37.78 -7.11 -4.26
N THR A 88 37.98 -6.30 -3.21
CA THR A 88 39.26 -5.62 -2.95
C THR A 88 40.22 -6.48 -2.14
N ALA A 89 39.74 -7.35 -1.24
CA ALA A 89 40.56 -8.31 -0.51
C ALA A 89 41.10 -9.44 -1.39
N ALA A 90 40.39 -9.85 -2.45
CA ALA A 90 40.83 -10.89 -3.38
C ALA A 90 41.86 -10.42 -4.43
N ALA A 91 42.16 -9.11 -4.50
CA ALA A 91 43.05 -8.50 -5.50
C ALA A 91 44.41 -8.02 -4.94
N ALA A 92 44.71 -8.31 -3.67
CA ALA A 92 45.98 -8.02 -2.99
C ALA A 92 46.76 -9.30 -2.69
#